data_AF-A0A377GMP7-F1
#
_entry.id   AF-A0A377GMP7-F1
#
_cell.length_a   1.000
_cell.length_b   1.000
_cell.length_c   1.000
_cell.angle_alpha   90.00
_cell.angle_beta   90.00
_cell.angle_gamma   90.00
#
_symmetry.space_group_name_H-M   'P 1'
#
loop_
_entity.id
_entity.type
_entity.pdbx_description
1 polymer ?
#
loop_
_entity_poly.entity_id
_entity_poly.type
_entity_poly.pdbx_seq_one_letter_code
_entity_poly.pdbx_strand_id
1 'polypeptide(L)'
;MLSSSSEYIKALREGKYLLFLEWTDFITQKYKLLDADDTVNFLIFEWLNNGYSEEDALKLAVLQAVYDVESKPLQGKLDYSLKSITIALFICMVFQKLEGDVTELSNQDTARDAVHQFIEKNLVKLNPFTYQERLEGMQTRFYQWVEDIDKKELTDAFQKIHAITQPRYLLEDYILHLERIKIKEDELYATRLSLAKRFLGYLYEQTELTPEVAEVIATYVNSLRELHPGKGEIEQLDKISPPSTLEHTWRKVTTIGISFFNIVLGEKSIGELISGETIIFNSIDSPDSNLKM
;
A
#
# COMPACT_ATOMS: atom_id res chain seq x y z
N MET A 1 10.37 -9.00 -5.24
CA MET A 1 10.94 -9.88 -4.20
C MET A 1 12.44 -10.02 -4.44
N LEU A 2 13.23 -9.87 -3.38
CA LEU A 2 14.69 -10.07 -3.39
C LEU A 2 15.04 -11.57 -3.45
N SER A 3 16.31 -11.86 -3.71
CA SER A 3 16.81 -13.21 -4.00
C SER A 3 17.35 -13.97 -2.79
N SER A 4 17.61 -13.27 -1.68
CA SER A 4 18.22 -13.86 -0.48
C SER A 4 17.80 -13.16 0.81
N SER A 5 17.85 -13.90 1.93
CA SER A 5 17.56 -13.35 3.27
C SER A 5 18.51 -12.23 3.67
N SER A 6 19.78 -12.29 3.27
CA SER A 6 20.76 -11.24 3.54
C SER A 6 20.34 -9.88 2.94
N GLU A 7 19.70 -9.87 1.77
CA GLU A 7 19.19 -8.66 1.14
C GLU A 7 18.02 -8.04 1.94
N TYR A 8 17.13 -8.88 2.49
CA TYR A 8 16.06 -8.42 3.38
C TYR A 8 16.60 -7.90 4.72
N ILE A 9 17.54 -8.61 5.35
CA ILE A 9 18.19 -8.15 6.58
C ILE A 9 18.96 -6.84 6.33
N LYS A 10 19.59 -6.70 5.17
CA LYS A 10 20.20 -5.43 4.77
C LYS A 10 19.15 -4.32 4.62
N ALA A 11 17.99 -4.61 4.04
CA ALA A 11 16.87 -3.66 3.95
C ALA A 11 16.41 -3.18 5.33
N LEU A 12 16.36 -4.06 6.35
CA LEU A 12 16.10 -3.68 7.74
C LEU A 12 17.14 -2.66 8.26
N ARG A 13 18.43 -2.98 8.08
CA ARG A 13 19.54 -2.11 8.51
C ARG A 13 19.52 -0.75 7.84
N GLU A 14 19.09 -0.69 6.57
CA GLU A 14 18.92 0.54 5.80
C GLU A 14 17.60 1.30 6.11
N GLY A 15 16.73 0.76 6.97
CA GLY A 15 15.44 1.36 7.30
C GLY A 15 14.38 1.24 6.20
N LYS A 16 14.54 0.30 5.26
CA LYS A 16 13.59 -0.03 4.20
C LYS A 16 12.57 -1.06 4.68
N TYR A 17 11.75 -0.65 5.64
CA TYR A 17 10.93 -1.57 6.43
C TYR A 17 9.87 -2.33 5.64
N LEU A 18 9.20 -1.71 4.67
CA LEU A 18 8.19 -2.41 3.86
C LEU A 18 8.82 -3.52 3.01
N LEU A 19 10.01 -3.27 2.46
CA LEU A 19 10.77 -4.29 1.74
C LEU A 19 11.21 -5.41 2.69
N PHE A 20 11.68 -5.08 3.89
CA PHE A 20 12.02 -6.08 4.90
C PHE A 20 10.82 -6.95 5.31
N LEU A 21 9.62 -6.40 5.43
CA LEU A 21 8.42 -7.15 5.80
C LEU A 21 8.01 -8.20 4.75
N GLU A 22 8.43 -8.06 3.49
CA GLU A 22 8.25 -9.09 2.45
C GLU A 22 9.12 -10.33 2.69
N TRP A 23 10.05 -10.29 3.65
CA TRP A 23 10.92 -11.42 3.96
C TRP A 23 10.13 -12.67 4.37
N THR A 24 9.00 -12.52 5.06
CA THR A 24 8.13 -13.65 5.41
C THR A 24 7.58 -14.35 4.17
N ASP A 25 7.20 -13.60 3.13
CA ASP A 25 6.74 -14.16 1.86
C ASP A 25 7.88 -14.86 1.13
N PHE A 26 9.08 -14.28 1.16
CA PHE A 26 10.25 -14.90 0.57
C PHE A 26 10.57 -16.25 1.22
N ILE A 27 10.57 -16.32 2.55
CA ILE A 27 10.85 -17.55 3.30
C ILE A 27 9.79 -18.62 3.03
N THR A 28 8.50 -18.25 3.11
CA THR A 28 7.41 -19.18 2.85
C THR A 28 7.44 -19.72 1.42
N GLN A 29 7.78 -18.89 0.42
CA GLN A 29 7.92 -19.33 -0.96
C GLN A 29 9.17 -20.18 -1.21
N LYS A 30 10.33 -19.75 -0.68
CA LYS A 30 11.63 -20.45 -0.82
C LYS A 30 11.55 -21.88 -0.30
N TYR A 31 10.89 -22.07 0.84
CA TYR A 31 10.80 -23.37 1.52
C TYR A 31 9.45 -24.08 1.37
N LYS A 32 8.49 -23.48 0.65
CA LYS A 32 7.12 -24.01 0.46
C LYS A 32 6.43 -24.33 1.78
N LEU A 33 6.53 -23.41 2.73
CA LEU A 33 5.97 -23.56 4.08
C LEU A 33 4.46 -23.37 4.07
N LEU A 34 3.75 -24.14 4.89
CA LEU A 34 2.28 -24.11 4.98
C LEU A 34 1.77 -23.60 6.33
N ASP A 35 2.60 -23.65 7.36
CA ASP A 35 2.25 -23.30 8.73
C ASP A 35 3.10 -22.15 9.30
N ALA A 36 2.52 -21.47 10.28
CA ALA A 36 3.12 -20.29 10.91
C ALA A 36 4.35 -20.66 11.74
N ASP A 37 4.31 -21.81 12.43
CA ASP A 37 5.40 -22.28 13.30
C ASP A 37 6.65 -22.61 12.47
N ASP A 38 6.47 -23.32 11.36
CA ASP A 38 7.50 -23.50 10.34
C ASP A 38 8.12 -22.16 9.90
N THR A 39 7.27 -21.19 9.57
CA THR A 39 7.73 -19.88 9.07
C THR A 39 8.63 -19.19 10.09
N VAL A 40 8.27 -19.22 11.38
CA VAL A 40 9.09 -18.68 12.46
C VAL A 40 10.41 -19.44 12.60
N ASN A 41 10.39 -20.77 12.57
CA ASN A 41 11.60 -21.59 12.67
C ASN A 41 12.60 -21.30 11.54
N PHE A 42 12.10 -21.15 10.31
CA PHE A 42 12.93 -20.79 9.17
C PHE A 42 13.43 -19.34 9.21
N LEU A 43 12.64 -18.40 9.73
CA LEU A 43 13.10 -17.03 9.99
C LEU A 43 14.26 -17.02 10.99
N ILE A 44 14.16 -17.76 12.10
CA ILE A 44 15.24 -17.88 13.11
C ILE A 44 16.50 -18.44 12.45
N PHE A 45 16.35 -19.57 11.75
CA PHE A 45 17.45 -20.24 11.07
C PHE A 45 18.17 -19.31 10.09
N GLU A 46 17.41 -18.64 9.21
CA GLU A 46 17.97 -17.72 8.23
C GLU A 46 18.58 -16.49 8.87
N TRP A 47 17.99 -15.92 9.92
CA TRP A 47 18.57 -14.76 10.59
C TRP A 47 19.93 -15.07 11.21
N LEU A 48 20.05 -16.21 11.89
CA LEU A 48 21.30 -16.65 12.51
C LEU A 48 22.37 -16.94 11.47
N ASN A 49 22.04 -17.66 10.40
CA ASN A 49 22.97 -17.97 9.31
C ASN A 49 23.42 -16.75 8.50
N ASN A 50 22.64 -15.67 8.51
CA ASN A 50 22.99 -14.40 7.86
C ASN A 50 23.58 -13.37 8.85
N GLY A 51 24.04 -13.83 10.02
CA GLY A 51 24.77 -12.99 10.98
C GLY A 51 23.87 -11.99 11.70
N TYR A 52 22.85 -12.50 12.39
CA TYR A 52 22.06 -11.74 13.35
C TYR A 52 22.97 -10.92 14.29
N SER A 53 22.58 -9.68 14.54
CA SER A 53 23.29 -8.73 15.40
C SER A 53 22.34 -7.91 16.28
N GLU A 54 22.85 -7.31 17.36
CA GLU A 54 22.03 -6.44 18.22
C GLU A 54 21.50 -5.20 17.46
N GLU A 55 22.22 -4.74 16.43
CA GLU A 55 21.76 -3.67 15.53
C GLU A 55 20.44 -4.05 14.82
N ASP A 56 20.27 -5.32 14.43
CA ASP A 56 19.03 -5.79 13.81
C ASP A 56 17.86 -5.67 14.77
N ALA A 57 18.07 -5.98 16.05
CA ALA A 57 17.04 -5.86 17.08
C ALA A 57 16.65 -4.39 17.33
N LEU A 58 17.63 -3.48 17.38
CA LEU A 58 17.38 -2.04 17.51
C LEU A 58 16.62 -1.49 16.30
N LYS A 59 16.97 -1.92 15.07
CA LYS A 59 16.25 -1.50 13.86
C LYS A 59 14.85 -2.07 13.80
N LEU A 60 14.62 -3.28 14.28
CA LEU A 60 13.26 -3.83 14.41
C LEU A 60 12.45 -3.11 15.49
N ALA A 61 13.09 -2.65 16.58
CA ALA A 61 12.42 -1.85 17.61
C ALA A 61 11.83 -0.57 17.00
N VAL A 62 12.54 0.11 16.08
CA VAL A 62 12.01 1.26 15.34
C VAL A 62 10.73 0.91 14.59
N LEU A 63 10.72 -0.23 13.89
CA LEU A 63 9.54 -0.70 13.19
C LEU A 63 8.38 -1.06 14.13
N GLN A 64 8.68 -1.67 15.28
CA GLN A 64 7.70 -1.95 16.33
C GLN A 64 7.10 -0.66 16.90
N ALA A 65 7.91 0.38 17.15
CA ALA A 65 7.39 1.67 17.59
C ALA A 65 6.45 2.29 16.55
N VAL A 66 6.77 2.18 15.26
CA VAL A 66 5.87 2.62 14.17
C VAL A 66 4.55 1.85 14.18
N TYR A 67 4.59 0.54 14.45
CA TYR A 67 3.39 -0.30 14.58
C TYR A 67 2.48 0.13 15.74
N ASP A 68 3.09 0.54 16.86
CA ASP A 68 2.36 0.90 18.07
C ASP A 68 1.67 2.28 17.99
N VAL A 69 2.03 3.12 17.01
CA VAL A 69 1.35 4.40 16.73
C VAL A 69 -0.16 4.19 16.49
N GLU A 70 -0.97 5.11 17.03
CA GLU A 70 -2.45 5.05 16.98
C GLU A 70 -3.03 4.98 15.56
N SER A 71 -2.36 5.59 14.57
CA SER A 71 -2.81 5.59 13.18
C SER A 71 -2.66 4.23 12.48
N LYS A 72 -2.07 3.23 13.15
CA LYS A 72 -1.90 1.85 12.68
C LYS A 72 -1.43 1.75 11.22
N PRO A 73 -0.20 2.20 10.93
CA PRO A 73 0.32 2.22 9.56
C PRO A 73 0.64 0.82 8.99
N LEU A 74 0.66 -0.21 9.83
CA LEU A 74 0.88 -1.61 9.43
C LEU A 74 -0.35 -2.43 9.84
N GLN A 75 -1.09 -2.91 8.85
CA GLN A 75 -2.33 -3.67 9.03
C GLN A 75 -2.31 -4.93 8.15
N GLY A 76 -3.21 -5.86 8.48
CA GLY A 76 -3.40 -7.10 7.72
C GLY A 76 -2.12 -7.90 7.60
N LYS A 77 -1.64 -8.11 6.37
CA LYS A 77 -0.44 -8.88 6.09
C LYS A 77 0.82 -8.31 6.73
N LEU A 78 0.96 -6.98 6.76
CA LEU A 78 2.16 -6.33 7.31
C LEU A 78 2.25 -6.53 8.84
N ASP A 79 1.10 -6.47 9.53
CA ASP A 79 0.99 -6.78 10.96
C ASP A 79 1.40 -8.23 11.24
N TYR A 80 0.87 -9.17 10.46
CA TYR A 80 1.23 -10.58 10.56
C TYR A 80 2.73 -10.81 10.38
N SER A 81 3.32 -10.25 9.30
CA SER A 81 4.75 -10.36 9.01
C SER A 81 5.61 -9.81 10.16
N LEU A 82 5.27 -8.63 10.68
CA LEU A 82 5.99 -8.03 11.81
C LEU A 82 5.94 -8.95 13.04
N LYS A 83 4.76 -9.45 13.41
CA LYS A 83 4.60 -10.35 14.57
C LYS A 83 5.43 -11.62 14.45
N SER A 84 5.39 -12.29 13.29
CA SER A 84 6.18 -13.50 13.04
C SER A 84 7.68 -13.23 13.14
N ILE A 85 8.15 -12.11 12.57
CA ILE A 85 9.55 -11.70 12.63
C ILE A 85 9.96 -11.34 14.06
N THR A 86 9.13 -10.63 14.82
CA THR A 86 9.42 -10.27 16.21
C THR A 86 9.53 -11.51 17.11
N ILE A 87 8.69 -12.53 16.90
CA ILE A 87 8.82 -13.82 17.60
C ILE A 87 10.17 -14.48 17.26
N ALA A 88 10.53 -14.53 15.98
CA ALA A 88 11.81 -15.07 15.54
C ALA A 88 13.00 -14.30 16.13
N LEU A 89 12.91 -12.96 16.19
CA LEU A 89 13.94 -12.11 16.78
C LEU A 89 14.19 -12.46 18.24
N PHE A 90 13.15 -12.61 19.06
CA PHE A 90 13.33 -12.93 20.48
C PHE A 90 14.09 -14.23 20.69
N ILE A 91 13.83 -15.25 19.85
CA ILE A 91 14.56 -16.51 19.91
C ILE A 91 16.01 -16.32 19.46
N CYS A 92 16.26 -15.52 18.41
CA CYS A 92 17.62 -15.15 17.98
C CYS A 92 18.40 -14.42 19.09
N MET A 93 17.77 -13.49 19.82
CA MET A 93 18.35 -12.79 20.96
C MET A 93 18.75 -13.76 22.09
N VAL A 94 17.92 -14.77 22.36
CA VAL A 94 18.23 -15.83 23.36
C VAL A 94 19.42 -16.67 22.92
N PHE A 95 19.48 -17.04 21.63
CA PHE A 95 20.57 -17.86 21.09
C PHE A 95 21.89 -17.11 20.93
N GLN A 96 21.89 -15.80 20.69
CA GLN A 96 23.13 -15.00 20.62
C GLN A 96 23.93 -15.04 21.93
N LYS A 97 23.26 -15.10 23.08
CA LYS A 97 23.91 -15.25 24.39
C LYS A 97 24.50 -16.65 24.65
N LEU A 98 24.30 -17.61 23.74
CA LEU A 98 24.97 -18.90 23.75
C LEU A 98 26.22 -18.80 22.86
N GLU A 99 27.21 -18.01 23.28
CA GLU A 99 28.49 -17.93 22.58
C GLU A 99 29.09 -19.34 22.43
N GLY A 100 29.30 -19.78 21.19
CA GLY A 100 30.24 -20.87 20.87
C GLY A 100 29.74 -22.05 20.04
N ASP A 101 28.46 -22.21 19.71
CA ASP A 101 28.04 -23.47 19.06
C ASP A 101 26.74 -23.39 18.22
N VAL A 102 26.52 -22.26 17.53
CA VAL A 102 25.59 -22.24 16.40
C VAL A 102 26.38 -22.70 15.17
N THR A 103 26.62 -24.01 15.10
CA THR A 103 27.25 -24.66 13.94
C THR A 103 26.51 -24.30 12.65
N GLU A 104 27.27 -23.84 11.65
CA GLU A 104 26.82 -23.59 10.28
C GLU A 104 26.10 -24.81 9.73
N LEU A 105 24.77 -24.76 9.69
CA LEU A 105 24.00 -25.63 8.80
C LEU A 105 24.15 -25.06 7.39
N SER A 106 24.78 -25.84 6.51
CA SER A 106 24.97 -25.52 5.10
C SER A 106 23.67 -25.03 4.45
N ASN A 107 23.74 -23.86 3.82
CA ASN A 107 22.62 -23.08 3.27
C ASN A 107 22.02 -23.64 1.95
N GLN A 108 22.31 -24.88 1.58
CA GLN A 108 21.76 -25.49 0.37
C GLN A 108 21.03 -26.79 0.73
N ASP A 109 19.71 -26.78 0.54
CA ASP A 109 18.79 -27.91 0.74
C ASP A 109 18.64 -28.42 2.17
N THR A 110 18.55 -27.50 3.14
CA THR A 110 18.16 -27.89 4.50
C THR A 110 16.71 -28.37 4.51
N ALA A 111 16.50 -29.68 4.66
CA ALA A 111 15.18 -30.27 4.83
C ALA A 111 14.47 -29.65 6.05
N ARG A 112 13.14 -29.49 5.98
CA ARG A 112 12.29 -28.99 7.09
C ARG A 112 12.67 -29.61 8.43
N ASP A 113 12.86 -30.92 8.47
CA ASP A 113 13.21 -31.66 9.68
C ASP A 113 14.57 -31.24 10.27
N ALA A 114 15.54 -30.87 9.42
CA ALA A 114 16.85 -30.43 9.88
C ALA A 114 16.80 -29.04 10.54
N VAL A 115 15.94 -28.14 10.05
CA VAL A 115 15.69 -26.85 10.70
C VAL A 115 15.00 -27.04 12.05
N HIS A 116 13.99 -27.91 12.12
CA HIS A 116 13.31 -28.21 13.38
C HIS A 116 14.27 -28.82 14.41
N GLN A 117 15.04 -29.83 14.00
CA GLN A 117 16.05 -30.46 14.87
C GLN A 117 17.11 -29.46 15.33
N PHE A 118 17.50 -28.51 14.49
CA PHE A 118 18.41 -27.43 14.87
C PHE A 118 17.82 -26.55 15.97
N ILE A 119 16.58 -26.09 15.82
CA ILE A 119 15.91 -25.27 16.83
C ILE A 119 15.73 -26.07 18.12
N GLU A 120 15.21 -27.30 18.05
CA GLU A 120 15.02 -28.18 19.20
C GLU A 120 16.33 -28.46 19.93
N LYS A 121 17.41 -28.78 19.21
CA LYS A 121 18.72 -29.06 19.82
C LYS A 121 19.25 -27.84 20.59
N ASN A 122 19.08 -26.64 20.05
CA ASN A 122 19.51 -25.42 20.73
C ASN A 122 18.59 -25.06 21.91
N LEU A 123 17.29 -25.34 21.79
CA LEU A 123 16.37 -25.21 22.92
C LEU A 123 16.71 -26.20 24.03
N VAL A 124 17.02 -27.47 23.73
CA VAL A 124 17.39 -28.49 24.74
C VAL A 124 18.68 -28.15 25.50
N LYS A 125 19.63 -27.42 24.88
CA LYS A 125 20.82 -26.90 25.58
C LYS A 125 20.42 -25.96 26.73
N LEU A 126 19.26 -25.32 26.63
CA LEU A 126 18.65 -24.53 27.69
C LEU A 126 17.65 -25.42 28.42
N ASN A 127 17.77 -25.60 29.74
CA ASN A 127 16.65 -26.19 30.47
C ASN A 127 15.41 -25.26 30.31
N PRO A 128 14.17 -25.79 30.34
CA PRO A 128 12.97 -24.99 30.02
C PRO A 128 12.81 -23.74 30.89
N PHE A 129 13.19 -23.81 32.16
CA PHE A 129 13.11 -22.68 33.09
C PHE A 129 14.07 -21.55 32.69
N THR A 130 15.34 -21.89 32.42
CA THR A 130 16.35 -20.93 31.96
C THR A 130 16.02 -20.36 30.59
N TYR A 131 15.42 -21.14 29.68
CA TYR A 131 14.94 -20.62 28.41
C TYR A 131 13.87 -19.55 28.62
N GLN A 132 12.85 -19.85 29.42
CA GLN A 132 11.75 -18.92 29.69
C GLN A 132 12.25 -17.63 30.34
N GLU A 133 13.07 -17.72 31.39
CA GLU A 133 13.64 -16.54 32.07
C GLU A 133 14.46 -15.66 31.11
N ARG A 134 15.27 -16.27 30.24
CA ARG A 134 16.04 -15.54 29.23
C ARG A 134 15.14 -14.87 28.20
N LEU A 135 14.11 -15.58 27.74
CA LEU A 135 13.16 -15.06 26.76
C LEU A 135 12.43 -13.82 27.32
N GLU A 136 11.92 -13.91 28.54
CA GLU A 136 11.26 -12.80 29.25
C GLU A 136 12.23 -11.60 29.41
N GLY A 137 13.49 -11.87 29.76
CA GLY A 137 14.52 -10.84 29.84
C GLY A 137 14.82 -10.17 28.49
N MET A 138 14.86 -10.93 27.39
CA MET A 138 15.09 -10.39 26.05
C MET A 138 13.90 -9.57 25.54
N GLN A 139 12.67 -10.03 25.80
CA GLN A 139 11.44 -9.30 25.48
C GLN A 139 11.39 -7.98 26.23
N THR A 140 11.67 -7.99 27.54
CA THR A 140 11.70 -6.79 28.37
C THR A 140 12.71 -5.78 27.82
N ARG A 141 13.93 -6.24 27.49
CA ARG A 141 14.98 -5.38 26.90
C ARG A 141 14.55 -4.80 25.55
N PHE A 142 13.91 -5.59 24.71
CA PHE A 142 13.44 -5.13 23.40
C PHE A 142 12.38 -4.05 23.53
N TYR A 143 11.37 -4.23 24.38
CA TYR A 143 10.33 -3.21 24.57
C TYR A 143 10.85 -1.95 25.26
N GLN A 144 11.88 -2.04 26.11
CA GLN A 144 12.61 -0.86 26.58
C GLN A 144 13.24 -0.09 25.41
N TRP A 145 13.89 -0.78 24.46
CA TRP A 145 14.38 -0.12 23.25
C TRP A 145 13.26 0.50 22.42
N VAL A 146 12.08 -0.12 22.35
CA VAL A 146 10.91 0.44 21.66
C VAL A 146 10.46 1.76 22.32
N GLU A 147 10.46 1.82 23.64
CA GLU A 147 10.10 3.03 24.40
C GLU A 147 11.16 4.14 24.28
N ASP A 148 12.43 3.78 24.16
CA ASP A 148 13.58 4.70 24.15
C ASP A 148 13.92 5.27 22.76
N ILE A 149 13.17 4.91 21.70
CA ILE A 149 13.45 5.40 20.34
C ILE A 149 13.33 6.92 20.24
N ASP A 150 14.30 7.51 19.57
CA ASP A 150 14.28 8.94 19.28
C ASP A 150 13.06 9.31 18.42
N LYS A 151 12.37 10.38 18.84
CA LYS A 151 11.13 10.83 18.20
C LYS A 151 11.31 11.17 16.72
N LYS A 152 12.48 11.68 16.33
CA LYS A 152 12.77 11.99 14.92
C LYS A 152 12.94 10.71 14.12
N GLU A 153 13.69 9.72 14.62
CA GLU A 153 13.83 8.41 13.96
C GLU A 153 12.46 7.74 13.77
N LEU A 154 11.61 7.75 14.81
CA LEU A 154 10.23 7.25 14.71
C LEU A 154 9.41 8.01 13.65
N THR A 155 9.47 9.35 13.66
CA THR A 155 8.70 10.17 12.72
C THR A 155 9.15 9.94 11.28
N ASP A 156 10.45 9.86 11.04
CA ASP A 156 11.03 9.64 9.71
C ASP A 156 10.64 8.24 9.18
N ALA A 157 10.70 7.21 10.04
CA ALA A 157 10.26 5.86 9.70
C ALA A 157 8.75 5.78 9.42
N PHE A 158 7.95 6.41 10.30
CA PHE A 158 6.51 6.48 10.15
C PHE A 158 6.12 7.13 8.82
N GLN A 159 6.70 8.29 8.48
CA GLN A 159 6.38 8.99 7.23
C GLN A 159 6.69 8.15 5.99
N LYS A 160 7.83 7.46 5.96
CA LYS A 160 8.21 6.59 4.84
C LYS A 160 7.24 5.43 4.65
N ILE A 161 6.87 4.77 5.74
CA ILE A 161 5.90 3.65 5.72
C ILE A 161 4.51 4.15 5.33
N HIS A 162 4.04 5.19 6.02
CA HIS A 162 2.68 5.70 5.87
C HIS A 162 2.43 6.30 4.48
N ALA A 163 3.45 6.89 3.85
CA ALA A 163 3.37 7.39 2.48
C ALA A 163 2.93 6.34 1.45
N ILE A 164 3.18 5.05 1.72
CA ILE A 164 2.72 3.94 0.88
C ILE A 164 1.49 3.25 1.48
N THR A 165 1.45 3.01 2.80
CA THR A 165 0.36 2.23 3.39
C THR A 165 -0.95 3.00 3.48
N GLN A 166 -0.91 4.33 3.65
CA GLN A 166 -2.12 5.15 3.69
C GLN A 166 -2.90 5.11 2.36
N PRO A 167 -2.28 5.34 1.18
CA PRO A 167 -2.95 5.13 -0.11
C PRO A 167 -3.56 3.74 -0.27
N ARG A 168 -2.87 2.68 0.20
CA ARG A 168 -3.39 1.30 0.13
C ARG A 168 -4.70 1.15 0.89
N TYR A 169 -4.72 1.54 2.16
CA TYR A 169 -5.90 1.36 3.02
C TYR A 169 -7.08 2.21 2.58
N LEU A 170 -6.82 3.46 2.16
CA LEU A 170 -7.87 4.31 1.59
C LEU A 170 -8.47 3.71 0.31
N LEU A 171 -7.64 3.07 -0.51
CA LEU A 171 -8.08 2.44 -1.75
C LEU A 171 -8.84 1.13 -1.49
N GLU A 172 -8.47 0.36 -0.47
CA GLU A 172 -9.23 -0.81 -0.01
C GLU A 172 -10.63 -0.40 0.45
N ASP A 173 -10.73 0.65 1.27
CA ASP A 173 -12.01 1.21 1.70
C ASP A 173 -12.85 1.68 0.52
N TYR A 174 -12.22 2.32 -0.48
CA TYR A 174 -12.88 2.73 -1.72
C TYR A 174 -13.43 1.54 -2.52
N ILE A 175 -12.63 0.48 -2.68
CA ILE A 175 -13.05 -0.75 -3.37
C ILE A 175 -14.22 -1.40 -2.63
N LEU A 176 -14.15 -1.52 -1.31
CA LEU A 176 -15.24 -2.06 -0.49
C LEU A 176 -16.51 -1.23 -0.62
N HIS A 177 -16.37 0.10 -0.66
CA HIS A 177 -17.49 1.01 -0.89
C HIS A 177 -18.15 0.76 -2.24
N LEU A 178 -17.36 0.69 -3.32
CA LEU A 178 -17.84 0.34 -4.66
C LEU A 178 -18.59 -1.00 -4.64
N GLU A 179 -17.97 -2.06 -4.10
CA GLU A 179 -18.54 -3.41 -4.09
C GLU A 179 -19.88 -3.51 -3.34
N ARG A 180 -20.09 -2.67 -2.34
CA ARG A 180 -21.33 -2.65 -1.53
C ARG A 180 -22.47 -1.90 -2.20
N ILE A 181 -22.20 -0.76 -2.85
CA ILE A 181 -23.26 0.11 -3.35
C ILE A 181 -23.86 -0.41 -4.65
N LYS A 182 -23.10 -1.17 -5.47
CA LYS A 182 -23.54 -1.73 -6.78
C LYS A 182 -24.61 -0.87 -7.46
N ILE A 183 -24.18 0.29 -7.95
CA ILE A 183 -25.10 1.27 -8.55
C ILE A 183 -25.61 0.69 -9.87
N LYS A 184 -26.87 0.26 -9.91
CA LYS A 184 -27.49 -0.38 -11.08
C LYS A 184 -27.56 0.52 -12.32
N GLU A 185 -27.50 1.83 -12.13
CA GLU A 185 -27.61 2.85 -13.18
C GLU A 185 -26.25 3.44 -13.58
N ASP A 186 -25.16 2.96 -12.98
CA ASP A 186 -23.81 3.43 -13.28
C ASP A 186 -23.11 2.47 -14.23
N GLU A 187 -23.13 2.81 -15.52
CA GLU A 187 -22.50 2.01 -16.58
C GLU A 187 -20.97 1.93 -16.44
N LEU A 188 -20.34 2.89 -15.74
CA LEU A 188 -18.89 2.96 -15.56
C LEU A 188 -18.40 2.31 -14.26
N TYR A 189 -19.32 1.92 -13.37
CA TYR A 189 -19.03 1.28 -12.10
C TYR A 189 -18.05 0.11 -12.22
N ALA A 190 -18.32 -0.81 -13.15
CA ALA A 190 -17.49 -2.01 -13.33
C ALA A 190 -16.06 -1.65 -13.76
N THR A 191 -15.92 -0.60 -14.60
CA THR A 191 -14.64 -0.06 -15.04
C THR A 191 -13.89 0.59 -13.89
N ARG A 192 -14.58 1.39 -13.05
CA ARG A 192 -13.97 1.99 -11.83
C ARG A 192 -13.47 0.93 -10.87
N LEU A 193 -14.28 -0.08 -10.58
CA LEU A 193 -13.91 -1.17 -9.69
C LEU A 193 -12.68 -1.94 -10.23
N SER A 194 -12.68 -2.24 -11.53
CA SER A 194 -11.54 -2.92 -12.18
C SER A 194 -10.26 -2.08 -12.10
N LEU A 195 -10.35 -0.78 -12.40
CA LEU A 195 -9.22 0.14 -12.34
C LEU A 195 -8.69 0.30 -10.90
N ALA A 196 -9.58 0.44 -9.92
CA ALA A 196 -9.21 0.52 -8.51
C ALA A 196 -8.50 -0.75 -8.01
N LYS A 197 -8.98 -1.94 -8.40
CA LYS A 197 -8.32 -3.21 -8.06
C LYS A 197 -6.93 -3.34 -8.68
N ARG A 198 -6.75 -2.91 -9.94
CA ARG A 198 -5.43 -2.87 -10.60
C ARG A 198 -4.49 -1.87 -9.90
N PHE A 199 -5.02 -0.71 -9.54
CA PHE A 199 -4.25 0.29 -8.80
C PHE A 199 -3.80 -0.24 -7.43
N LEU A 200 -4.70 -0.94 -6.71
CA LEU A 200 -4.35 -1.58 -5.45
C LEU A 200 -3.28 -2.65 -5.64
N GLY A 201 -3.40 -3.49 -6.66
CA GLY A 201 -2.37 -4.47 -7.03
C GLY A 201 -1.00 -3.82 -7.25
N TYR A 202 -0.95 -2.72 -8.01
CA TYR A 202 0.29 -1.95 -8.19
C TYR A 202 0.85 -1.42 -6.87
N LEU A 203 0.01 -0.83 -6.01
CA LEU A 203 0.46 -0.29 -4.72
C LEU A 203 1.03 -1.37 -3.80
N TYR A 204 0.49 -2.59 -3.85
CA TYR A 204 0.99 -3.73 -3.06
C TYR A 204 2.41 -4.15 -3.47
N GLU A 205 2.85 -3.85 -4.69
CA GLU A 205 4.22 -4.12 -5.16
C GLU A 205 5.23 -3.02 -4.76
N GLN A 206 4.76 -1.85 -4.32
CA GLN A 206 5.64 -0.72 -4.00
C GLN A 206 6.10 -0.74 -2.55
N THR A 207 7.39 -0.53 -2.29
CA THR A 207 7.93 -0.52 -0.91
C THR A 207 8.37 0.87 -0.46
N GLU A 208 8.51 1.81 -1.38
CA GLU A 208 8.91 3.21 -1.12
C GLU A 208 8.13 4.16 -2.05
N LEU A 209 7.85 5.38 -1.57
CA LEU A 209 7.23 6.43 -2.38
C LEU A 209 8.33 7.22 -3.12
N THR A 210 8.66 6.78 -4.34
CA THR A 210 9.54 7.54 -5.24
C THR A 210 8.74 8.55 -6.08
N PRO A 211 9.39 9.51 -6.75
CA PRO A 211 8.71 10.41 -7.69
C PRO A 211 7.92 9.67 -8.78
N GLU A 212 8.47 8.58 -9.30
CA GLU A 212 7.81 7.74 -10.32
C GLU A 212 6.58 7.05 -9.74
N VAL A 213 6.66 6.51 -8.51
CA VAL A 213 5.50 5.91 -7.84
C VAL A 213 4.41 6.95 -7.58
N ALA A 214 4.79 8.16 -7.17
CA ALA A 214 3.85 9.27 -6.96
C ALA A 214 3.13 9.67 -8.27
N GLU A 215 3.85 9.70 -9.40
CA GLU A 215 3.27 9.98 -10.72
C GLU A 215 2.28 8.88 -11.17
N VAL A 216 2.63 7.61 -10.95
CA VAL A 216 1.74 6.49 -11.26
C VAL A 216 0.49 6.52 -10.38
N ILE A 217 0.63 6.83 -9.08
CA ILE A 217 -0.49 7.05 -8.16
C ILE A 217 -1.41 8.15 -8.70
N ALA A 218 -0.85 9.31 -9.05
CA ALA A 218 -1.63 10.43 -9.57
C ALA A 218 -2.37 10.06 -10.87
N THR A 219 -1.71 9.30 -11.75
CA THR A 219 -2.30 8.80 -13.00
C THR A 219 -3.52 7.92 -12.74
N TYR A 220 -3.40 6.91 -11.86
CA TYR A 220 -4.53 6.05 -11.51
C TYR A 220 -5.69 6.84 -10.89
N VAL A 221 -5.40 7.74 -9.96
CA VAL A 221 -6.44 8.56 -9.31
C VAL A 221 -7.13 9.49 -10.31
N ASN A 222 -6.38 10.06 -11.26
CA ASN A 222 -6.95 10.89 -12.32
C ASN A 222 -7.81 10.09 -13.29
N SER A 223 -7.37 8.91 -13.71
CA SER A 223 -8.21 8.02 -14.53
C SER A 223 -9.49 7.59 -13.78
N LEU A 224 -9.45 7.39 -12.46
CA LEU A 224 -10.66 7.13 -11.65
C LEU A 224 -11.60 8.33 -11.63
N ARG A 225 -11.08 9.56 -11.59
CA ARG A 225 -11.87 10.81 -11.67
C ARG A 225 -12.54 11.01 -13.03
N GLU A 226 -11.89 10.58 -14.11
CA GLU A 226 -12.45 10.65 -15.46
C GLU A 226 -13.64 9.71 -15.68
N LEU A 227 -13.77 8.67 -14.85
CA LEU A 227 -14.88 7.70 -14.89
C LEU A 227 -16.12 8.17 -14.13
N HIS A 228 -16.30 9.49 -14.02
CA HIS A 228 -17.45 10.18 -13.40
C HIS A 228 -17.89 9.61 -12.04
N PRO A 229 -16.97 9.49 -11.06
CA PRO A 229 -17.31 8.97 -9.74
C PRO A 229 -18.27 9.91 -9.00
N GLY A 230 -19.07 9.36 -8.08
CA GLY A 230 -19.95 10.15 -7.23
C GLY A 230 -19.19 11.10 -6.28
N LYS A 231 -19.89 12.06 -5.66
CA LYS A 231 -19.25 13.05 -4.77
C LYS A 231 -18.45 12.42 -3.61
N GLY A 232 -19.01 11.40 -2.96
CA GLY A 232 -18.33 10.70 -1.87
C GLY A 232 -17.08 9.92 -2.33
N GLU A 233 -17.10 9.41 -3.56
CA GLU A 233 -15.94 8.77 -4.17
C GLU A 233 -14.84 9.80 -4.45
N ILE A 234 -15.18 10.99 -4.97
CA ILE A 234 -14.22 12.08 -5.21
C ILE A 234 -13.52 12.49 -3.91
N GLU A 235 -14.27 12.62 -2.81
CA GLU A 235 -13.70 12.95 -1.50
C GLU A 235 -12.70 11.88 -1.00
N GLN A 236 -12.91 10.60 -1.33
CA GLN A 236 -11.95 9.53 -1.02
C GLN A 236 -10.71 9.60 -1.93
N LEU A 237 -10.91 9.79 -3.24
CA LEU A 237 -9.81 9.94 -4.21
C LEU A 237 -8.92 11.14 -3.89
N ASP A 238 -9.51 12.25 -3.45
CA ASP A 238 -8.78 13.46 -3.06
C ASP A 238 -7.92 13.26 -1.79
N LYS A 239 -8.24 12.28 -0.93
CA LYS A 239 -7.38 11.86 0.20
C LYS A 239 -6.19 11.00 -0.24
N ILE A 240 -6.32 10.25 -1.33
CA ILE A 240 -5.26 9.37 -1.84
C ILE A 240 -4.22 10.20 -2.60
N SER A 241 -4.68 11.04 -3.54
CA SER A 241 -3.80 11.94 -4.29
C SER A 241 -4.58 13.21 -4.59
N PRO A 242 -4.36 14.32 -3.89
CA PRO A 242 -5.10 15.55 -4.13
C PRO A 242 -4.90 16.03 -5.58
N PRO A 243 -5.90 16.71 -6.17
CA PRO A 243 -5.77 17.22 -7.52
C PRO A 243 -4.66 18.27 -7.59
N SER A 244 -3.93 18.28 -8.71
CA SER A 244 -2.94 19.33 -8.95
C SER A 244 -3.62 20.71 -9.03
N THR A 245 -2.89 21.80 -8.76
CA THR A 245 -3.45 23.17 -8.84
C THR A 245 -4.01 23.52 -10.23
N LEU A 246 -3.51 22.88 -11.29
CA LEU A 246 -4.04 22.96 -12.65
C LEU A 246 -5.38 22.21 -12.81
N GLU A 247 -5.54 21.04 -12.21
CA GLU A 247 -6.81 20.30 -12.18
C GLU A 247 -7.90 21.01 -11.38
N HIS A 248 -7.54 21.71 -10.29
CA HIS A 248 -8.48 22.59 -9.59
C HIS A 248 -9.04 23.69 -10.49
N THR A 249 -8.23 24.17 -11.44
CA THR A 249 -8.64 25.19 -12.42
C THR A 249 -9.53 24.57 -13.49
N TRP A 250 -9.17 23.40 -14.02
CA TRP A 250 -10.02 22.66 -14.99
C TRP A 250 -11.36 22.22 -14.40
N ARG A 251 -11.40 21.73 -13.16
CA ARG A 251 -12.64 21.35 -12.46
C ARG A 251 -13.55 22.56 -12.22
N LYS A 252 -12.98 23.74 -11.94
CA LYS A 252 -13.75 25.00 -11.89
C LYS A 252 -14.26 25.41 -13.27
N VAL A 253 -13.46 25.29 -14.32
CA VAL A 253 -13.85 25.62 -15.70
C VAL A 253 -14.94 24.70 -16.24
N THR A 254 -14.90 23.40 -15.96
CA THR A 254 -15.97 22.47 -16.37
C THR A 254 -17.24 22.64 -15.55
N THR A 255 -17.15 22.93 -14.24
CA THR A 255 -18.33 23.24 -13.40
C THR A 255 -19.00 24.56 -13.81
N ILE A 256 -18.19 25.57 -14.19
CA ILE A 256 -18.69 26.83 -14.75
C ILE A 256 -19.25 26.61 -16.15
N GLY A 257 -18.59 25.84 -17.00
CA GLY A 257 -19.06 25.52 -18.36
C GLY A 257 -20.40 24.80 -18.37
N ILE A 258 -20.57 23.77 -17.53
CA ILE A 258 -21.84 23.04 -17.39
C ILE A 258 -22.95 23.95 -16.84
N SER A 259 -22.64 24.85 -15.90
CA SER A 259 -23.60 25.85 -15.41
C SER A 259 -23.94 26.89 -16.48
N PHE A 260 -22.97 27.29 -17.32
CA PHE A 260 -23.20 28.22 -18.42
C PHE A 260 -24.06 27.59 -19.51
N PHE A 261 -23.85 26.31 -19.85
CA PHE A 261 -24.70 25.59 -20.79
C PHE A 261 -26.10 25.33 -20.23
N ASN A 262 -26.26 25.03 -18.94
CA ASN A 262 -27.59 24.91 -18.33
C ASN A 262 -28.33 26.25 -18.21
N ILE A 263 -27.62 27.39 -18.13
CA ILE A 263 -28.24 28.73 -18.11
C ILE A 263 -28.54 29.22 -19.54
N VAL A 264 -27.65 28.96 -20.51
CA VAL A 264 -27.80 29.41 -21.90
C VAL A 264 -28.74 28.50 -22.70
N LEU A 265 -28.84 27.22 -22.35
CA LEU A 265 -29.82 26.27 -22.93
C LEU A 265 -31.07 26.10 -22.03
N GLY A 266 -31.13 26.84 -20.92
CA GLY A 266 -32.18 26.77 -19.90
C GLY A 266 -33.56 27.31 -20.32
N GLU A 267 -33.76 27.69 -21.59
CA GLU A 267 -35.10 28.05 -22.09
C GLU A 267 -35.46 27.53 -23.49
N LYS A 268 -34.61 26.72 -24.16
CA LYS A 268 -35.01 26.14 -25.46
C LYS A 268 -34.61 24.68 -25.61
N SER A 269 -35.65 23.86 -25.80
CA SER A 269 -35.54 22.44 -26.16
C SER A 269 -34.80 22.28 -27.49
N ILE A 270 -33.85 21.35 -27.54
CA ILE A 270 -33.15 20.92 -28.78
C ILE A 270 -34.14 20.51 -29.88
N GLY A 271 -35.37 20.14 -29.52
CA GLY A 271 -36.46 19.87 -30.47
C GLY A 271 -36.90 21.09 -31.29
N GLU A 272 -36.79 22.31 -30.78
CA GLU A 272 -37.16 23.55 -31.51
C GLU A 272 -36.12 23.97 -32.55
N LEU A 273 -34.86 23.54 -32.39
CA LEU A 273 -33.76 23.86 -33.31
C LEU A 273 -33.70 22.94 -34.54
N ILE A 274 -34.42 21.82 -34.52
CA ILE A 274 -34.41 20.82 -35.60
C ILE A 274 -35.72 20.85 -36.43
N SER A 275 -36.81 21.39 -35.88
CA SER A 275 -38.02 21.68 -36.64
C SER A 275 -37.86 22.99 -37.42
N GLY A 276 -37.33 22.87 -38.64
CA GLY A 276 -37.02 24.00 -39.53
C GLY A 276 -38.14 25.03 -39.65
N GLU A 277 -37.83 26.27 -39.28
CA GLU A 277 -38.55 27.44 -39.75
C GLU A 277 -38.05 27.75 -41.16
N THR A 278 -38.90 27.49 -42.14
CA THR A 278 -38.70 27.82 -43.54
C THR A 278 -38.40 29.32 -43.67
N ILE A 279 -37.15 29.66 -43.97
CA ILE A 279 -36.75 31.03 -44.32
C ILE A 279 -37.44 31.38 -45.64
N ILE A 280 -38.53 32.16 -45.58
CA ILE A 280 -39.09 32.83 -46.74
C ILE A 280 -38.12 33.94 -47.13
N PHE A 281 -37.33 33.72 -48.17
CA PHE A 281 -36.58 34.77 -48.84
C PHE A 281 -37.57 35.69 -49.57
N ASN A 282 -37.75 36.91 -49.07
CA ASN A 282 -38.36 37.98 -49.85
C ASN A 282 -37.44 38.31 -51.03
N SER A 283 -37.98 38.14 -52.24
CA SER A 283 -37.37 38.53 -53.51
C SER A 283 -37.15 40.04 -53.55
N ILE A 284 -35.93 40.43 -53.87
CA ILE A 284 -35.54 41.81 -54.16
C ILE A 284 -36.05 42.18 -55.57
N ASP A 285 -36.71 43.34 -55.63
CA ASP A 285 -37.20 44.01 -56.82
C ASP A 285 -36.12 44.28 -57.89
N SER A 286 -36.55 44.24 -59.15
CA SER A 286 -35.94 44.99 -60.24
C SER A 286 -36.99 45.27 -61.32
N PRO A 287 -36.82 46.35 -62.12
CA PRO A 287 -37.75 47.48 -62.10
C PRO A 287 -38.66 47.59 -63.34
N ASP A 288 -39.67 48.46 -63.19
CA ASP A 288 -40.39 49.24 -64.20
C ASP A 288 -40.41 48.75 -65.66
N SER A 289 -41.62 48.44 -66.14
CA SER A 289 -42.02 48.92 -67.46
C SER A 289 -43.52 49.24 -67.50
N ASN A 290 -43.79 50.51 -67.76
CA ASN A 290 -45.06 51.05 -68.22
C ASN A 290 -45.64 50.22 -69.39
N LEU A 291 -46.96 50.00 -69.41
CA LEU A 291 -47.83 50.54 -70.46
C LEU A 291 -49.32 50.24 -70.23
N LYS A 292 -50.09 51.31 -70.40
CA LYS A 292 -51.55 51.40 -70.51
C LYS A 292 -52.11 50.47 -71.59
N MET A 293 -53.28 49.89 -71.32
CA MET A 293 -54.53 50.20 -72.03
C MET A 293 -55.73 49.85 -71.16
#